data_AF-A0A7K2FR43-F1
#
_entry.id   AF-A0A7K2FR43-F1
#
_cell.length_a   1.000
_cell.length_b   1.000
_cell.length_c   1.000
_cell.angle_alpha   90.00
_cell.angle_beta   90.00
_cell.angle_gamma   90.00
#
_symmetry.space_group_name_H-M   'P 1'
#
loop_
_entity.id
_entity.type
_entity.pdbx_description
1 polymer ?
#
loop_
_entity_poly.entity_id
_entity_poly.type
_entity_poly.pdbx_seq_one_letter_code
_entity_poly.pdbx_strand_id
1 'polypeptide(L)'
;PLRYMDKPSKDGGSADYWSSSVGSKDVHYSSGVANHFFYLLAEGSGAKTINGVSYNSPTSNGSTVTGIGRAKALQIWYKALTTYFTSTTNYKSARTGTLNAATALYGSGSAEYNAVAAAWSAVNVS
;
A
#
# COMPACT_ATOMS: atom_id res chain seq x y z
N PRO A 1 -10.95 3.69 -16.25
CA PRO A 1 -10.77 4.44 -14.98
C PRO A 1 -9.64 5.47 -15.13
N LEU A 2 -9.68 6.57 -14.36
CA LEU A 2 -8.60 7.58 -14.38
C LEU A 2 -7.31 7.09 -13.71
N ARG A 3 -7.43 6.26 -12.66
CA ARG A 3 -6.32 5.70 -11.90
C ARG A 3 -6.57 4.23 -11.56
N TYR A 4 -5.51 3.51 -11.24
CA TYR A 4 -5.52 2.11 -10.85
C TYR A 4 -4.79 1.94 -9.52
N MET A 5 -5.28 1.06 -8.64
CA MET A 5 -4.60 0.74 -7.38
C MET A 5 -3.81 -0.57 -7.47
N ASP A 6 -4.23 -1.52 -8.31
CA ASP A 6 -3.59 -2.83 -8.49
C ASP A 6 -2.23 -2.78 -9.21
N LYS A 7 -2.11 -1.82 -10.13
CA LYS A 7 -0.89 -1.48 -10.87
C LYS A 7 -1.04 -0.04 -11.39
N PRO A 8 -0.70 0.96 -10.57
CA PRO A 8 -0.88 2.39 -10.90
C PRO A 8 -0.45 2.80 -12.30
N SER A 9 0.69 2.28 -12.78
CA SER A 9 1.25 2.59 -14.10
C SER A 9 0.34 2.25 -15.29
N LYS A 10 -0.76 1.50 -15.09
CA LYS A 10 -1.80 1.27 -16.10
C LYS A 10 -2.46 2.57 -16.58
N ASP A 11 -2.36 3.66 -15.82
CA ASP A 11 -2.81 4.99 -16.28
C ASP A 11 -1.76 5.75 -17.12
N GLY A 12 -0.56 5.19 -17.28
CA GLY A 12 0.54 5.77 -18.07
C GLY A 12 1.41 6.78 -17.32
N GLY A 13 1.10 7.15 -16.07
CA GLY A 13 1.82 8.21 -15.35
C GLY A 13 2.17 7.89 -13.90
N SER A 14 1.30 7.16 -13.19
CA SER A 14 1.44 6.88 -11.76
C SER A 14 2.56 5.89 -11.47
N ALA A 15 3.23 6.06 -10.33
CA ALA A 15 4.31 5.18 -9.91
C ALA A 15 3.75 3.93 -9.22
N ASP A 16 4.17 2.73 -9.66
CA ASP A 16 3.83 1.47 -8.98
C ASP A 16 4.56 1.33 -7.64
N TYR A 17 5.79 1.85 -7.56
CA TYR A 17 6.71 1.63 -6.45
C TYR A 17 7.45 2.92 -6.09
N TRP A 18 7.96 2.97 -4.86
CA TRP A 18 8.80 4.07 -4.42
C TRP A 18 10.19 4.03 -5.07
N SER A 19 10.68 5.22 -5.43
CA SER A 19 12.06 5.51 -5.77
C SER A 19 12.35 6.97 -5.41
N SER A 20 13.61 7.39 -5.42
CA SER A 20 13.97 8.79 -5.22
C SER A 20 13.33 9.74 -6.25
N SER A 21 13.10 9.28 -7.49
CA SER A 21 12.48 10.10 -8.55
C SER A 21 10.98 10.33 -8.36
N VAL A 22 10.31 9.55 -7.51
CA VAL A 22 8.89 9.75 -7.20
C VAL A 22 8.64 11.10 -6.53
N GLY A 23 9.61 11.63 -5.78
CA GLY A 23 9.49 12.93 -5.11
C GLY A 23 9.32 14.12 -6.07
N SER A 24 9.68 13.96 -7.35
CA SER A 24 9.54 15.00 -8.37
C SER A 24 8.27 14.86 -9.23
N LYS A 25 7.45 13.82 -8.99
CA LYS A 25 6.18 13.64 -9.70
C LYS A 25 5.09 14.50 -9.07
N ASP A 26 4.16 14.97 -9.91
CA ASP A 26 2.90 15.53 -9.45
C ASP A 26 2.21 14.57 -8.46
N VAL A 27 1.55 15.15 -7.45
CA VAL A 27 0.96 14.41 -6.33
C VAL A 27 -0.06 13.36 -6.78
N HIS A 28 -0.73 13.58 -7.91
CA HIS A 28 -1.68 12.62 -8.45
C HIS A 28 -0.99 11.36 -8.99
N TYR A 29 0.26 11.45 -9.45
CA TYR A 29 1.05 10.31 -9.94
C TYR A 29 1.91 9.66 -8.85
N SER A 30 2.45 10.45 -7.92
CA SER A 30 3.17 9.91 -6.76
C SER A 30 2.22 9.19 -5.78
N SER A 31 0.93 9.55 -5.77
CA SER A 31 -0.11 8.80 -5.02
C SER A 31 -0.17 7.31 -5.38
N GLY A 32 0.29 6.92 -6.57
CA GLY A 32 0.36 5.54 -7.04
C GLY A 32 1.02 4.59 -6.03
N VAL A 33 2.10 5.00 -5.38
CA VAL A 33 2.82 4.15 -4.40
C VAL A 33 1.92 3.76 -3.23
N ALA A 34 1.19 4.73 -2.66
CA ALA A 34 0.28 4.48 -1.55
C ALA A 34 -0.99 3.74 -2.00
N ASN A 35 -1.49 4.01 -3.22
CA ASN A 35 -2.58 3.26 -3.82
C ASN A 35 -2.21 1.78 -3.97
N HIS A 36 -1.00 1.49 -4.44
CA HIS A 36 -0.51 0.15 -4.64
C HIS A 36 -0.27 -0.59 -3.32
N PHE A 37 0.32 0.10 -2.34
CA PHE A 37 0.42 -0.40 -0.97
C PHE A 37 -0.96 -0.85 -0.44
N PHE A 38 -1.98 0.02 -0.56
CA PHE A 38 -3.31 -0.27 -0.02
C PHE A 38 -3.96 -1.46 -0.73
N TYR A 39 -3.83 -1.55 -2.07
CA TYR A 39 -4.31 -2.71 -2.82
C TYR A 39 -3.63 -4.00 -2.37
N LEU A 40 -2.30 -4.00 -2.26
CA LEU A 40 -1.53 -5.17 -1.83
C LEU A 40 -1.89 -5.59 -0.40
N LEU A 41 -2.08 -4.63 0.51
CA LEU A 41 -2.54 -4.92 1.87
C LEU A 41 -3.94 -5.54 1.88
N ALA A 42 -4.87 -5.01 1.09
CA ALA A 42 -6.25 -5.47 1.08
C ALA A 42 -6.42 -6.82 0.35
N GLU A 43 -5.87 -6.95 -0.85
CA GLU A 43 -6.15 -8.03 -1.78
C GLU A 43 -4.97 -8.99 -1.96
N GLY A 44 -3.74 -8.55 -1.68
CA GLY A 44 -2.51 -9.28 -1.96
C GLY A 44 -2.00 -9.12 -3.39
N SER A 45 -0.81 -9.65 -3.67
CA SER A 45 -0.21 -9.65 -5.02
C SER A 45 -0.72 -10.78 -5.91
N GLY A 46 -0.27 -10.80 -7.17
CA GLY A 46 -0.49 -11.88 -8.12
C GLY A 46 -1.86 -11.86 -8.83
N ALA A 47 -2.06 -12.88 -9.67
CA ALA A 47 -3.27 -13.03 -10.47
C ALA A 47 -4.48 -13.40 -9.60
N LYS A 48 -5.60 -12.68 -9.77
CA LYS A 48 -6.89 -12.99 -9.12
C LYS A 48 -8.05 -12.36 -9.86
N THR A 49 -9.24 -12.89 -9.63
CA THR A 49 -10.49 -12.29 -10.10
C THR A 49 -11.30 -11.81 -8.90
N ILE A 50 -11.68 -10.54 -8.90
CA ILE A 50 -12.52 -9.94 -7.86
C ILE A 50 -13.76 -9.36 -8.54
N ASN A 51 -14.95 -9.85 -8.17
CA ASN A 51 -16.23 -9.43 -8.75
C ASN A 51 -16.24 -9.44 -10.29
N GLY A 52 -15.66 -10.48 -10.90
CA GLY A 52 -15.59 -10.64 -12.37
C GLY A 52 -14.51 -9.81 -13.07
N VAL A 53 -13.70 -9.04 -12.33
CA VAL A 53 -12.57 -8.28 -12.89
C VAL A 53 -11.26 -9.00 -12.60
N SER A 54 -10.48 -9.26 -13.66
CA SER A 54 -9.16 -9.88 -13.54
C SER A 54 -8.09 -8.85 -13.18
N TYR A 55 -7.29 -9.19 -12.17
CA TYR A 55 -6.17 -8.44 -11.66
C TYR A 55 -4.91 -9.29 -11.71
N ASN A 56 -3.74 -8.67 -11.86
CA ASN A 56 -2.43 -9.29 -11.67
C ASN A 56 -1.46 -8.25 -11.11
N SER A 57 -1.47 -8.09 -9.79
CA SER A 57 -0.76 -7.00 -9.11
C SER A 57 0.69 -7.40 -8.80
N PRO A 58 1.69 -6.66 -9.28
CA PRO A 58 3.09 -7.01 -9.14
C PRO A 58 3.68 -6.51 -7.79
N THR A 59 4.89 -6.95 -7.46
CA THR A 59 5.67 -6.43 -6.32
C THR A 59 7.06 -6.01 -6.80
N SER A 60 7.62 -4.95 -6.22
CA SER A 60 8.92 -4.40 -6.62
C SER A 60 10.08 -5.38 -6.39
N ASN A 61 9.90 -6.31 -5.46
CA ASN A 61 10.91 -7.25 -4.98
C ASN A 61 10.59 -8.72 -5.35
N GLY A 62 9.57 -8.98 -6.18
CA GLY A 62 9.16 -10.33 -6.57
C GLY A 62 8.55 -11.17 -5.43
N SER A 63 8.32 -10.59 -4.26
CA SER A 63 7.67 -11.28 -3.13
C SER A 63 6.18 -11.51 -3.37
N THR A 64 5.61 -12.46 -2.63
CA THR A 64 4.15 -12.67 -2.58
C THR A 64 3.59 -11.98 -1.35
N VAL A 65 2.52 -11.19 -1.53
CA VAL A 65 1.78 -10.56 -0.44
C VAL A 65 0.42 -11.22 -0.31
N THR A 66 0.09 -11.71 0.88
CA THR A 66 -1.24 -12.19 1.23
C THR A 66 -2.06 -11.04 1.81
N GLY A 67 -3.22 -10.74 1.20
CA GLY A 67 -4.08 -9.65 1.65
C GLY A 67 -4.82 -9.98 2.95
N ILE A 68 -5.08 -8.95 3.77
CA ILE A 68 -5.85 -9.06 5.03
C ILE A 68 -7.33 -8.67 4.87
N GLY A 69 -7.76 -8.39 3.64
CA GLY A 69 -9.10 -7.94 3.31
C GLY A 69 -9.30 -6.43 3.50
N ARG A 70 -10.23 -5.88 2.70
CA ARG A 70 -10.51 -4.42 2.65
C ARG A 70 -10.90 -3.82 3.99
N ALA A 71 -11.70 -4.54 4.79
CA ALA A 71 -12.19 -4.02 6.06
C ALA A 71 -11.04 -3.73 7.03
N LYS A 72 -10.09 -4.66 7.18
CA LYS A 72 -8.92 -4.47 8.06
C LYS A 72 -7.96 -3.44 7.50
N ALA A 73 -7.68 -3.48 6.19
CA ALA A 73 -6.83 -2.49 5.53
C ALA A 73 -7.35 -1.06 5.70
N LEU A 74 -8.68 -0.86 5.57
CA LEU A 74 -9.34 0.42 5.80
C LEU A 74 -9.16 0.89 7.26
N GLN A 75 -9.37 0.02 8.25
CA GLN A 75 -9.21 0.39 9.65
C GLN A 75 -7.77 0.82 9.98
N ILE A 76 -6.78 0.10 9.45
CA ILE A 76 -5.36 0.45 9.64
C ILE A 76 -5.04 1.79 8.99
N TRP A 77 -5.44 1.99 7.73
CA TRP A 77 -5.17 3.24 7.02
C TRP A 77 -5.84 4.43 7.70
N TYR A 78 -7.10 4.28 8.10
CA TYR A 78 -7.84 5.32 8.80
C TYR A 78 -7.18 5.70 10.11
N LYS A 79 -6.84 4.72 10.96
CA LYS A 79 -6.14 4.98 12.24
C LYS A 79 -4.76 5.61 12.02
N ALA A 80 -4.01 5.17 11.00
CA ALA A 80 -2.74 5.78 10.63
C ALA A 80 -2.92 7.27 10.27
N LEU A 81 -3.87 7.56 9.38
CA LEU A 81 -4.19 8.90 8.92
C LEU A 81 -4.62 9.84 10.04
N THR A 82 -5.48 9.39 10.96
CA THR A 82 -6.07 10.27 11.98
C THR A 82 -5.25 10.40 13.26
N THR A 83 -4.27 9.51 13.50
CA THR A 83 -3.57 9.44 14.78
C THR A 83 -2.05 9.52 14.66
N TYR A 84 -1.47 8.99 13.59
CA TYR A 84 -0.01 8.90 13.46
C TYR A 84 0.57 9.75 12.34
N PHE A 85 -0.24 10.16 11.36
CA PHE A 85 0.20 11.05 10.30
C PHE A 85 0.15 12.51 10.73
N THR A 86 1.05 13.29 10.16
CA THR A 86 1.20 14.73 10.33
C THR A 86 1.23 15.41 8.96
N SER A 87 1.22 16.75 8.94
CA SER A 87 1.36 17.53 7.70
C SER A 87 2.68 17.29 6.94
N THR A 88 3.68 16.65 7.56
CA THR A 88 5.01 16.38 6.97
C THR A 88 5.26 14.89 6.73
N THR A 89 4.22 14.06 6.76
CA THR A 89 4.36 12.61 6.56
C THR A 89 4.83 12.26 5.15
N ASN A 90 5.99 11.62 5.04
CA ASN A 90 6.50 11.01 3.81
C ASN A 90 6.23 9.49 3.81
N TYR A 91 6.60 8.76 2.74
CA TYR A 91 6.34 7.31 2.65
C TYR A 91 6.96 6.48 3.77
N LYS A 92 8.20 6.79 4.21
CA LYS A 92 8.85 6.08 5.31
C LYS A 92 8.09 6.30 6.62
N SER A 93 7.68 7.54 6.90
CA SER A 93 6.83 7.85 8.05
C SER A 93 5.43 7.23 7.93
N ALA A 94 4.88 7.13 6.71
CA ALA A 94 3.60 6.46 6.47
C ALA A 94 3.68 4.97 6.80
N ARG A 95 4.77 4.30 6.42
CA ARG A 95 5.09 2.93 6.84
C ARG A 95 5.09 2.81 8.36
N THR A 96 5.86 3.64 9.06
CA THR A 96 5.88 3.65 10.52
C THR A 96 4.49 3.87 11.12
N GLY A 97 3.72 4.83 10.63
CA GLY A 97 2.38 5.13 11.16
C GLY A 97 1.38 4.00 10.95
N THR A 98 1.42 3.33 9.80
CA THR A 98 0.56 2.15 9.54
C THR A 98 0.97 0.93 10.36
N LEU A 99 2.28 0.71 10.61
CA LEU A 99 2.75 -0.33 11.53
C LEU A 99 2.29 -0.07 12.96
N ASN A 100 2.39 1.18 13.43
CA ASN A 100 1.86 1.58 14.73
C ASN A 100 0.35 1.39 14.82
N ALA A 101 -0.40 1.73 13.77
CA ALA A 101 -1.83 1.50 13.68
C ALA A 101 -2.18 0.00 13.74
N ALA A 102 -1.46 -0.84 13.01
CA ALA A 102 -1.65 -2.29 13.04
C ALA A 102 -1.34 -2.86 14.42
N THR A 103 -0.23 -2.44 15.06
CA THR A 103 0.10 -2.82 16.44
C THR A 103 -1.00 -2.43 17.42
N ALA A 104 -1.54 -1.22 17.31
CA ALA A 104 -2.58 -0.74 18.22
C ALA A 104 -3.95 -1.41 18.01
N LEU A 105 -4.25 -1.91 16.81
CA LEU A 105 -5.52 -2.59 16.50
C LEU A 105 -5.45 -4.11 16.70
N TYR A 106 -4.30 -4.72 16.39
CA TYR A 106 -4.17 -6.19 16.26
C TYR A 106 -2.99 -6.77 17.04
N GLY A 107 -2.11 -5.94 17.61
CA GLY A 107 -0.92 -6.36 18.33
C GLY A 107 0.34 -6.41 17.47
N SER A 108 1.51 -6.23 18.10
CA SER A 108 2.81 -6.33 17.44
C SER A 108 3.06 -7.77 16.99
N GLY A 109 3.60 -7.97 15.78
CA GLY A 109 3.85 -9.30 15.22
C GLY A 109 2.60 -10.06 14.77
N SER A 110 1.40 -9.45 14.84
CA SER A 110 0.17 -10.00 14.29
C SER A 110 0.25 -10.21 12.76
N ALA A 111 -0.67 -11.01 12.22
CA ALA A 111 -0.78 -11.20 10.78
C ALA A 111 -0.96 -9.85 10.03
N GLU A 112 -1.74 -8.94 10.60
CA GLU A 112 -1.99 -7.60 10.06
C GLU A 112 -0.74 -6.73 10.10
N TYR A 113 -0.01 -6.74 11.22
CA TYR A 113 1.27 -6.02 11.33
C TYR A 113 2.27 -6.51 10.27
N ASN A 114 2.42 -7.83 10.15
CA ASN A 114 3.34 -8.43 9.19
C ASN A 114 2.89 -8.17 7.74
N ALA A 115 1.58 -8.16 7.46
CA ALA A 115 1.04 -7.82 6.15
C ALA A 115 1.27 -6.34 5.78
N VAL A 116 1.15 -5.40 6.73
CA VAL A 116 1.53 -3.99 6.51
C VAL A 116 3.01 -3.88 6.17
N ALA A 117 3.88 -4.56 6.92
CA ALA A 117 5.31 -4.57 6.66
C ALA A 117 5.62 -5.13 5.26
N ALA A 118 4.99 -6.24 4.89
CA ALA A 118 5.17 -6.89 3.59
C ALA A 118 4.67 -6.01 2.43
N ALA A 119 3.47 -5.42 2.56
CA ALA A 119 2.88 -4.58 1.51
C ALA A 119 3.72 -3.31 1.25
N TRP A 120 4.26 -2.66 2.28
CA TRP A 120 5.15 -1.52 2.08
C TRP A 120 6.48 -1.93 1.42
N SER A 121 7.05 -3.08 1.83
CA SER A 121 8.27 -3.60 1.19
C SER A 121 8.05 -3.98 -0.27
N ALA A 122 6.85 -4.48 -0.61
CA ALA A 122 6.44 -4.79 -1.97
C ALA A 122 6.26 -3.55 -2.87
N VAL A 123 6.16 -2.35 -2.28
CA VAL A 123 6.23 -1.07 -3.01
C VAL A 123 7.53 -0.32 -2.79
N ASN A 124 8.59 -1.04 -2.41
CA ASN A 124 9.94 -0.52 -2.21
C ASN A 124 10.06 0.53 -1.09
N VAL A 125 9.25 0.44 -0.04
CA VAL A 125 9.36 1.29 1.16
C VAL A 125 9.73 0.41 2.36
N SER A 126 10.94 0.59 2.87
CA SER A 126 11.54 -0.18 3.99
C SER A 126 11.67 0.62 5.28
#